data_AF-A0A2M8CV87-F1
#
_entry.id   AF-A0A2M8CV87-F1
#
_cell.length_a   1.000
_cell.length_b   1.000
_cell.length_c   1.000
_cell.angle_alpha   90.00
_cell.angle_beta   90.00
_cell.angle_gamma   90.00
#
_symmetry.space_group_name_H-M   'P 1'
#
loop_
_entity.id
_entity.type
_entity.pdbx_description
1 polymer ?
#
loop_
_entity_poly.entity_id
_entity_poly.type
_entity_poly.pdbx_seq_one_letter_code
_entity_poly.pdbx_strand_id
1 'polypeptide(L)'
;MSQNDMSLEDLEKNLQNQIDKINDAIVKVRRNELSNINNMDNDIADLCRRILNFRDGNAKKFEGKMVEMINCLDELAVELKAYQERTTQDI
;
A
#
# COMPACT_ATOMS: atom_id res chain seq x y z
N MET A 1 12.58 -21.96 20.16
CA MET A 1 12.23 -20.58 19.76
C MET A 1 11.52 -20.70 18.41
N SER A 2 10.19 -20.75 18.38
CA SER A 2 9.46 -20.86 17.11
C SER A 2 9.29 -19.46 16.55
N GLN A 3 9.71 -19.27 15.29
CA GLN A 3 9.52 -18.02 14.56
C GLN A 3 8.03 -17.72 14.47
N ASN A 4 7.65 -16.45 14.67
CA ASN A 4 6.28 -15.97 14.67
C ASN A 4 5.51 -16.43 13.42
N ASP A 5 4.71 -17.49 13.55
CA ASP A 5 3.70 -17.86 12.56
C ASP A 5 2.56 -16.84 12.65
N MET A 6 2.68 -15.76 11.88
CA MET A 6 1.60 -14.79 11.66
C MET A 6 0.42 -15.54 11.03
N SER A 7 -0.77 -15.43 11.63
CA SER A 7 -1.95 -16.14 11.15
C SER A 7 -2.45 -15.58 9.81
N LEU A 8 -3.29 -16.35 9.11
CA LEU A 8 -3.97 -15.88 7.89
C LEU A 8 -4.77 -14.59 8.15
N GLU A 9 -5.46 -14.51 9.28
CA GLU A 9 -6.26 -13.36 9.69
C GLU A 9 -5.40 -12.12 9.94
N ASP A 10 -4.22 -12.31 10.55
CA ASP A 10 -3.26 -11.22 10.75
C ASP A 10 -2.73 -10.68 9.43
N LEU A 11 -2.51 -11.57 8.45
CA LEU A 11 -2.06 -11.17 7.11
C LEU A 11 -3.16 -10.41 6.35
N GLU A 12 -4.41 -10.87 6.42
CA GLU A 12 -5.57 -10.16 5.83
C GLU A 12 -5.75 -8.76 6.44
N LYS A 13 -5.64 -8.66 7.76
CA LYS A 13 -5.71 -7.39 8.48
C LYS A 13 -4.57 -6.45 8.09
N ASN A 14 -3.35 -6.98 7.97
CA ASN A 14 -2.20 -6.19 7.54
C ASN A 14 -2.34 -5.69 6.10
N LEU A 15 -2.87 -6.50 5.19
CA LEU A 15 -3.21 -6.09 3.82
C LEU A 15 -4.24 -4.96 3.81
N GLN A 16 -5.34 -5.11 4.56
CA GLN A 16 -6.35 -4.06 4.64
C GLN A 16 -5.79 -2.75 5.19
N ASN A 17 -5.00 -2.83 6.26
CA ASN A 17 -4.37 -1.65 6.85
C ASN A 17 -3.44 -0.91 5.85
N GLN A 18 -2.76 -1.63 4.95
CA GLN A 18 -1.94 -1.00 3.91
C GLN A 18 -2.79 -0.34 2.84
N ILE A 19 -3.87 -0.99 2.38
CA ILE A 19 -4.84 -0.39 1.45
C ILE A 19 -5.41 0.91 2.04
N ASP A 20 -5.81 0.89 3.31
CA ASP A 20 -6.37 2.07 3.98
C ASP A 20 -5.36 3.22 4.06
N LYS A 21 -4.09 2.93 4.36
CA LYS A 21 -3.00 3.92 4.34
C LYS A 21 -2.79 4.53 2.95
N ILE A 22 -2.85 3.72 1.89
CA ILE A 22 -2.70 4.19 0.50
C ILE A 22 -3.86 5.11 0.13
N ASN A 23 -5.09 4.72 0.47
CA ASN A 23 -6.27 5.55 0.25
C ASN A 23 -6.21 6.88 1.00
N ASP A 24 -5.75 6.88 2.26
CA ASP A 24 -5.53 8.13 3.02
C ASP A 24 -4.48 9.02 2.36
N ALA A 25 -3.39 8.44 1.85
CA ALA A 25 -2.39 9.18 1.10
C ALA A 25 -2.97 9.82 -0.16
N ILE A 26 -3.76 9.07 -0.96
CA ILE A 26 -4.47 9.59 -2.14
C ILE A 26 -5.33 10.82 -1.76
N VAL A 27 -6.12 10.72 -0.69
CA VAL A 27 -6.97 11.83 -0.22
C VAL A 27 -6.13 13.05 0.17
N LYS A 28 -5.01 12.85 0.86
CA LYS A 28 -4.09 13.93 1.22
C LYS A 28 -3.45 14.59 -0.01
N VAL A 29 -3.07 13.80 -1.02
CA VAL A 29 -2.56 14.31 -2.31
C VAL A 29 -3.60 15.21 -2.98
N ARG A 30 -4.85 14.74 -3.07
CA ARG A 30 -5.97 15.48 -3.68
C ARG A 30 -6.27 16.80 -2.96
N ARG A 31 -6.03 16.85 -1.65
CA ARG A 31 -6.22 18.05 -0.82
C ARG A 31 -5.00 18.98 -0.77
N ASN A 32 -3.91 18.65 -1.46
CA ASN A 32 -2.62 19.35 -1.35
C ASN A 32 -2.02 19.35 0.07
N GLU A 33 -2.33 18.35 0.90
CA GLU A 33 -1.91 18.24 2.32
C GLU A 33 -0.69 17.33 2.52
N LEU A 34 0.06 17.04 1.47
CA LEU A 34 1.20 16.11 1.50
C LEU A 34 2.39 16.69 2.28
N SER A 35 2.64 16.13 3.46
CA SER A 35 3.77 16.53 4.33
C SER A 35 4.99 15.60 4.25
N ASN A 36 4.84 14.31 3.92
CA ASN A 36 5.95 13.39 3.64
C ASN A 36 5.46 11.98 3.19
N ILE A 37 5.93 11.45 2.06
CA ILE A 37 5.55 10.11 1.52
C ILE A 37 6.60 9.04 1.82
N ASN A 38 7.78 9.43 2.29
CA ASN A 38 8.96 8.55 2.42
C ASN A 38 8.78 7.31 3.32
N ASN A 39 7.68 7.20 4.07
CA ASN A 39 7.41 6.06 4.95
C ASN A 39 6.54 4.95 4.31
N MET A 40 5.93 5.15 3.13
CA MET A 40 5.00 4.17 2.55
C MET A 40 5.66 3.03 1.76
N ASP A 41 6.76 3.29 1.05
CA ASP A 41 7.40 2.29 0.17
C ASP A 41 7.96 1.09 0.95
N ASN A 42 8.54 1.33 2.13
CA ASN A 42 9.13 0.28 2.97
C ASN A 42 8.06 -0.68 3.53
N ASP A 43 6.89 -0.15 3.86
CA ASP A 43 5.76 -0.90 4.42
C ASP A 43 5.14 -1.87 3.39
N ILE A 44 5.07 -1.46 2.12
CA ILE A 44 4.48 -2.24 1.04
C ILE A 44 5.44 -3.36 0.59
N ALA A 45 6.72 -3.05 0.43
CA ALA A 45 7.72 -4.05 0.04
C ALA A 45 7.84 -5.19 1.06
N ASP A 46 7.80 -4.87 2.35
CA ASP A 46 7.81 -5.86 3.42
C ASP A 46 6.53 -6.71 3.46
N LEU A 47 5.37 -6.11 3.16
CA LEU A 47 4.11 -6.84 3.06
C LEU A 47 4.12 -7.84 1.90
N CYS A 48 4.56 -7.42 0.71
CA CYS A 48 4.72 -8.29 -0.45
C CYS A 48 5.69 -9.45 -0.17
N ARG A 49 6.82 -9.18 0.49
CA ARG A 49 7.79 -10.22 0.90
C ARG A 49 7.16 -11.23 1.87
N ARG A 50 6.30 -10.79 2.78
CA ARG A 50 5.60 -11.69 3.73
C ARG A 50 4.54 -12.55 3.06
N ILE A 51 3.80 -11.99 2.09
CA ILE A 51 2.81 -12.75 1.30
C ILE A 51 3.49 -13.83 0.46
N LEU A 52 4.60 -13.50 -0.22
CA LEU A 52 5.38 -14.46 -1.01
C LEU A 52 5.96 -15.60 -0.15
N ASN A 53 6.25 -15.33 1.12
CA ASN A 53 6.78 -16.32 2.05
C ASN A 53 5.69 -17.09 2.82
N PHE A 54 4.40 -16.77 2.61
CA PHE A 54 3.30 -17.48 3.24
C PHE A 54 3.21 -18.89 2.61
N ARG A 55 3.66 -19.91 3.36
CA ARG A 55 3.94 -21.26 2.85
C ARG A 55 2.71 -22.12 2.55
N ASP A 56 1.53 -21.74 3.02
CA ASP A 56 0.30 -22.45 2.69
C ASP A 56 -0.29 -21.88 1.40
N GLY A 57 -0.73 -22.75 0.48
CA GLY A 57 -1.29 -22.46 -0.85
C GLY A 57 -2.53 -21.56 -0.91
N ASN A 58 -2.76 -20.75 0.12
CA ASN A 58 -3.74 -19.68 0.24
C ASN A 58 -3.34 -18.38 -0.48
N ALA A 59 -2.23 -18.32 -1.23
CA ALA A 59 -1.85 -17.15 -2.03
C ALA A 59 -3.00 -16.63 -2.93
N LYS A 60 -3.82 -17.55 -3.46
CA LYS A 60 -5.04 -17.22 -4.22
C LYS A 60 -6.10 -16.45 -3.43
N LYS A 61 -6.20 -16.65 -2.11
CA LYS A 61 -7.17 -15.91 -1.26
C LYS A 61 -6.79 -14.44 -1.14
N PHE A 62 -5.50 -14.13 -1.28
CA PHE A 62 -4.96 -12.79 -1.20
C PHE A 62 -4.87 -12.08 -2.55
N GLU A 63 -5.04 -12.82 -3.66
CA GLU A 63 -4.93 -12.28 -5.02
C GLU A 63 -5.83 -11.07 -5.24
N GLY A 64 -7.11 -11.14 -4.84
CA GLY A 64 -8.05 -10.03 -4.97
C GLY A 64 -7.62 -8.77 -4.21
N LYS A 65 -7.17 -8.93 -2.95
CA LYS A 65 -6.68 -7.81 -2.13
C LYS A 65 -5.35 -7.26 -2.62
N MET A 66 -4.49 -8.10 -3.19
CA MET A 66 -3.24 -7.64 -3.82
C MET A 66 -3.54 -6.81 -5.07
N VAL A 67 -4.49 -7.25 -5.91
CA VAL A 67 -4.94 -6.47 -7.07
C VAL A 67 -5.54 -5.13 -6.62
N GLU A 68 -6.34 -5.12 -5.56
CA GLU A 68 -6.87 -3.89 -4.97
C GLU A 68 -5.74 -2.95 -4.51
N MET A 69 -4.76 -3.46 -3.78
CA MET A 69 -3.61 -2.68 -3.32
C MET A 69 -2.79 -2.11 -4.49
N ILE A 70 -2.59 -2.90 -5.57
CA ILE A 70 -1.90 -2.44 -6.79
C ILE A 70 -2.69 -1.31 -7.45
N ASN A 71 -4.01 -1.43 -7.59
CA ASN A 71 -4.84 -0.38 -8.16
C ASN A 71 -4.76 0.91 -7.33
N CYS A 72 -4.77 0.81 -6.01
CA CYS A 72 -4.57 1.97 -5.13
C CYS A 72 -3.17 2.61 -5.32
N LEU A 73 -2.13 1.80 -5.51
CA LEU A 73 -0.78 2.32 -5.79
C LEU A 73 -0.71 3.05 -7.14
N ASP A 74 -1.34 2.49 -8.17
CA ASP A 74 -1.42 3.12 -9.49
C ASP A 74 -2.18 4.46 -9.41
N GLU A 75 -3.30 4.51 -8.68
CA GLU A 75 -4.05 5.75 -8.43
C GLU A 75 -3.20 6.77 -7.67
N LEU A 76 -2.49 6.36 -6.62
CA LEU A 76 -1.59 7.24 -5.87
C LEU A 76 -0.49 7.81 -6.77
N ALA A 77 0.11 6.99 -7.64
CA ALA A 77 1.14 7.44 -8.58
C ALA A 77 0.59 8.51 -9.56
N VAL A 78 -0.63 8.32 -10.06
CA VAL A 78 -1.31 9.30 -10.93
C VAL A 78 -1.56 10.61 -10.19
N GLU A 79 -2.10 10.55 -8.97
CA GLU A 79 -2.39 11.75 -8.17
C GLU A 79 -1.13 12.51 -7.79
N LEU A 80 -0.03 11.81 -7.49
CA LEU A 80 1.26 12.43 -7.19
C LEU A 80 1.84 13.16 -8.39
N LYS A 81 1.75 12.57 -9.58
CA LYS A 81 2.15 13.23 -10.81
C LYS A 81 1.32 14.50 -11.05
N ALA A 82 0.00 14.41 -10.90
CA ALA A 82 -0.89 15.57 -11.03
C ALA A 82 -0.62 16.65 -9.96
N TYR A 83 -0.25 16.26 -8.74
CA TYR A 83 0.15 17.19 -7.69
C TYR A 83 1.47 17.91 -8.02
N GLN A 84 2.48 17.20 -8.53
CA GLN A 84 3.73 17.79 -9.00
C GLN A 84 3.50 18.77 -10.16
N GLU A 85 2.66 18.42 -11.13
CA GLU A 85 2.32 19.30 -12.25
C GLU A 85 1.62 20.59 -11.76
N ARG A 86 0.68 20.49 -10.81
CA ARG A 86 0.01 21.65 -10.20
C ARG A 86 0.99 22.56 -9.47
N THR A 87 1.85 22.00 -8.63
CA THR A 87 2.80 22.77 -7.81
C THR A 87 3.97 23.36 -8.62
N THR A 88 4.29 22.79 -9.79
CA THR A 88 5.33 23.32 -10.68
C THR A 88 4.82 24.47 -11.57
N GLN A 89 3.50 24.57 -11.80
CA GLN A 89 2.89 25.67 -12.56
C GLN A 89 2.74 26.98 -11.77
N ASP A 90 2.91 26.94 -10.45
CA ASP A 90 2.87 28.11 -9.55
C ASP A 90 4.25 28.80 -9.36
N ILE A 91 5.23 28.55 -10.26
CA ILE A 91 6.57 29.18 -10.27
C ILE A 91 6.80 30.00 -11.55
#